data_AF-A0A2T5GJ98-F1
#
_entry.id   AF-A0A2T5GJ98-F1
#
_cell.length_a   1.000
_cell.length_b   1.000
_cell.length_c   1.000
_cell.angle_alpha   90.00
_cell.angle_beta   90.00
_cell.angle_gamma   90.00
#
_symmetry.space_group_name_H-M   'P 1'
#
loop_
_entity.id
_entity.type
_entity.pdbx_description
1 polymer ?
#
loop_
_entity_poly.entity_id
_entity_poly.type
_entity_poly.pdbx_seq_one_letter_code
_entity_poly.pdbx_strand_id
1 'polypeptide(L)'
;MQILVDLEHWEGSPVVRMAGRDYARKPAAAFRDEAAGLTDRQAVFYRNLISIASALKSGDIPVDFETRDGTRCYLDRGCIKIAEHAGFISALADDANGTVSTIRLAWAVGG
;
A
#
# COMPACT_ATOMS: atom_id res chain seq x y z
N MET A 1 2.86 -13.22 2.23
CA MET A 1 1.92 -13.09 3.38
C MET A 1 0.53 -13.03 2.81
N GLN A 2 -0.35 -13.93 3.24
CA GLN A 2 -1.74 -13.93 2.78
C GLN A 2 -2.59 -12.99 3.65
N ILE A 3 -3.44 -12.18 3.04
CA ILE A 3 -4.36 -11.27 3.72
C ILE A 3 -5.79 -11.60 3.27
N LEU A 4 -6.66 -11.83 4.24
CA LEU A 4 -8.09 -12.06 4.02
C LEU A 4 -8.82 -10.73 4.10
N VAL A 5 -8.93 -10.03 2.97
CA VAL A 5 -9.58 -8.72 2.87
C VAL A 5 -10.27 -8.58 1.52
N ASP A 6 -11.48 -8.04 1.53
CA ASP A 6 -12.19 -7.65 0.32
C ASP A 6 -11.71 -6.24 -0.07
N LEU A 7 -10.96 -6.16 -1.17
CA LEU A 7 -10.38 -4.91 -1.66
C LEU A 7 -11.37 -4.22 -2.60
N GLU A 8 -11.57 -2.93 -2.39
CA GLU A 8 -12.34 -2.09 -3.30
C GLU A 8 -11.57 -1.89 -4.60
N HIS A 9 -12.25 -2.15 -5.72
CA HIS A 9 -11.71 -1.97 -7.07
C HIS A 9 -11.88 -0.53 -7.54
N TRP A 10 -10.97 -0.07 -8.41
CA TRP A 10 -11.10 1.20 -9.12
C TRP A 10 -10.95 0.95 -10.61
N GLU A 11 -11.98 1.29 -11.40
CA GLU A 11 -12.06 0.95 -12.83
C GLU A 11 -10.97 1.60 -13.70
N GLY A 12 -10.29 2.63 -13.19
CA GLY A 12 -9.15 3.27 -13.85
C GLY A 12 -7.81 2.57 -13.58
N SER A 13 -6.77 3.34 -13.26
CA SER A 13 -5.49 2.77 -12.82
C SER A 13 -5.65 2.13 -11.44
N PRO A 14 -5.44 0.80 -11.28
CA PRO A 14 -5.66 0.12 -10.01
C PRO A 14 -4.81 0.72 -8.88
N VAL A 15 -5.36 0.70 -7.68
CA VAL A 15 -4.67 1.13 -6.43
C VAL A 15 -4.01 -0.04 -5.70
N VAL A 16 -4.44 -1.26 -6.04
CA VAL A 16 -3.76 -2.53 -5.77
C VAL A 16 -3.60 -3.24 -7.12
N ARG A 17 -2.37 -3.64 -7.45
CA ARG A 17 -2.01 -4.21 -8.75
C ARG A 17 -1.59 -5.67 -8.59
N MET A 18 -1.89 -6.50 -9.59
CA MET A 18 -1.35 -7.86 -9.63
C MET A 18 0.16 -7.84 -9.86
N ALA A 19 0.91 -8.61 -9.09
CA ALA A 19 2.34 -8.79 -9.26
C ALA A 19 2.60 -9.72 -10.45
N GLY A 20 3.02 -9.15 -11.59
CA GLY A 20 3.50 -9.91 -12.74
C GLY A 20 4.90 -10.50 -12.53
N ARG A 21 5.42 -11.21 -13.53
CA ARG A 21 6.76 -11.82 -13.47
C ARG A 21 7.89 -10.82 -13.22
N ASP A 22 7.73 -9.59 -13.70
CA ASP A 22 8.73 -8.52 -13.58
C ASP A 22 8.56 -7.65 -12.33
N TYR A 23 7.67 -8.05 -11.41
CA TYR A 23 7.49 -7.34 -10.16
C TYR A 23 8.73 -7.47 -9.27
N ALA A 24 9.24 -6.33 -8.83
CA ALA A 24 10.28 -6.23 -7.81
C ALA A 24 9.95 -5.09 -6.86
N ARG A 25 10.23 -5.29 -5.56
CA ARG A 25 10.21 -4.21 -4.56
C ARG A 25 11.20 -3.11 -4.95
N LYS A 26 10.98 -1.91 -4.44
CA LYS A 26 11.76 -0.72 -4.79
C LYS A 26 12.24 -0.01 -3.53
N PRO A 27 13.42 0.64 -3.60
CA PRO A 27 13.86 1.54 -2.54
C PRO A 27 12.89 2.73 -2.41
N ALA A 28 12.83 3.34 -1.23
CA ALA A 28 11.98 4.50 -0.93
C ALA A 28 12.25 5.66 -1.90
N ALA A 29 13.52 5.87 -2.27
CA ALA A 29 13.93 6.90 -3.24
C ALA A 29 13.38 6.69 -4.66
N ALA A 30 12.90 5.48 -5.01
CA ALA A 30 12.30 5.20 -6.31
C ALA A 30 10.78 5.44 -6.36
N PHE A 31 10.16 5.84 -5.24
CA PHE A 31 8.78 6.31 -5.20
C PHE A 31 8.77 7.77 -5.63
N ARG A 32 8.17 8.05 -6.80
CA ARG A 32 8.16 9.39 -7.41
C ARG A 32 7.25 10.32 -6.63
N ASP A 33 7.74 11.53 -6.34
CA ASP A 33 6.91 12.61 -5.83
C ASP A 33 5.79 12.92 -6.83
N GLU A 34 4.56 12.70 -6.37
CA GLU A 34 3.34 13.08 -7.06
C GLU A 34 2.67 14.17 -6.24
N ALA A 35 2.05 15.15 -6.89
CA ALA A 35 1.37 16.23 -6.20
C ALA A 35 0.29 15.64 -5.26
N ALA A 36 0.38 15.99 -3.97
CA ALA A 36 -0.57 15.51 -2.98
C ALA A 36 -1.95 16.11 -3.23
N GLY A 37 -2.91 15.25 -3.60
CA GLY A 37 -4.31 15.62 -3.76
C GLY A 37 -5.20 14.44 -3.40
N LEU A 38 -6.23 14.70 -2.59
CA LEU A 38 -7.27 13.70 -2.30
C LEU A 38 -8.18 13.56 -3.52
N THR A 39 -7.78 12.70 -4.44
CA THR A 39 -8.60 12.27 -5.58
C THR A 39 -9.49 11.09 -5.15
N ASP A 40 -10.58 10.83 -5.87
CA ASP A 40 -11.44 9.67 -5.62
C ASP A 40 -10.64 8.35 -5.63
N ARG A 41 -9.68 8.23 -6.56
CA ARG A 41 -8.72 7.13 -6.61
C ARG A 41 -7.91 6.99 -5.32
N GLN A 42 -7.43 8.11 -4.77
CA GLN A 42 -6.68 8.10 -3.51
C GLN A 42 -7.57 7.74 -2.30
N ALA A 43 -8.83 8.17 -2.32
CA ALA A 43 -9.79 7.80 -1.28
C ALA A 43 -10.04 6.28 -1.25
N VAL A 44 -10.13 5.62 -2.42
CA VAL A 44 -10.19 4.15 -2.52
C VAL A 44 -8.93 3.51 -1.94
N PHE A 45 -7.75 4.05 -2.27
CA PHE A 45 -6.49 3.55 -1.72
C PHE A 45 -6.47 3.62 -0.18
N TYR A 46 -6.91 4.74 0.41
CA TYR A 46 -7.00 4.89 1.87
C TYR A 46 -7.97 3.90 2.52
N ARG A 47 -9.16 3.70 1.93
CA ARG A 47 -10.11 2.68 2.43
C ARG A 47 -9.50 1.28 2.38
N ASN A 48 -8.81 0.93 1.30
CA ASN A 48 -8.11 -0.35 1.20
C ASN A 48 -7.00 -0.50 2.24
N LEU A 49 -6.20 0.55 2.51
CA LEU A 49 -5.20 0.50 3.58
C LEU A 49 -5.83 0.27 4.95
N ILE A 50 -6.94 0.95 5.25
CA ILE A 50 -7.69 0.76 6.50
C ILE A 50 -8.21 -0.69 6.59
N SER A 51 -8.83 -1.21 5.53
CA SER A 51 -9.34 -2.59 5.50
C SER A 51 -8.22 -3.62 5.72
N ILE A 52 -7.07 -3.43 5.07
CA ILE A 52 -5.90 -4.30 5.25
C ILE A 52 -5.39 -4.21 6.70
N ALA A 53 -5.20 -3.00 7.22
CA ALA A 53 -4.74 -2.78 8.59
C ALA A 53 -5.67 -3.42 9.62
N SER A 54 -6.99 -3.29 9.44
CA SER A 54 -7.99 -3.93 10.29
C SER A 54 -7.92 -5.46 10.21
N ALA A 55 -7.76 -6.03 9.01
CA ALA A 55 -7.61 -7.47 8.83
C ALA A 55 -6.33 -8.01 9.50
N LEU A 56 -5.24 -7.24 9.46
CA LEU A 56 -3.97 -7.57 10.11
C LEU A 56 -3.94 -7.24 11.60
N LYS A 57 -4.91 -6.47 12.11
CA LYS A 57 -4.88 -5.83 13.44
C LYS A 57 -3.56 -5.08 13.69
N SER A 58 -3.07 -4.41 12.66
CA SER A 58 -1.75 -3.77 12.66
C SER A 58 -1.74 -2.55 11.75
N GLY A 59 -1.03 -1.49 12.18
CA GLY A 59 -0.71 -0.34 11.32
C GLY A 59 0.41 -0.61 10.32
N ASP A 60 1.10 -1.76 10.45
CA ASP A 60 2.15 -2.19 9.53
C ASP A 60 1.54 -3.01 8.40
N ILE A 61 1.55 -2.44 7.20
CA ILE A 61 0.91 -2.98 6.00
C ILE A 61 2.00 -3.40 5.00
N PRO A 62 2.04 -4.66 4.55
CA PRO A 62 3.02 -5.08 3.56
C PRO A 62 2.73 -4.43 2.20
N VAL A 63 3.79 -4.01 1.50
CA VAL A 63 3.70 -3.43 0.15
C VAL A 63 3.21 -4.45 -0.87
N ASP A 64 3.59 -5.72 -0.70
CA ASP A 64 3.08 -6.84 -1.48
C ASP A 64 2.57 -7.97 -0.59
N PHE A 65 1.51 -8.62 -1.03
CA PHE A 65 0.80 -9.65 -0.28
C PHE A 65 0.06 -10.58 -1.24
N GLU A 66 -0.46 -11.69 -0.71
CA GLU A 66 -1.30 -12.63 -1.43
C GLU A 66 -2.74 -12.47 -0.96
N THR A 67 -3.68 -12.47 -1.90
CA THR A 67 -5.12 -12.50 -1.60
C THR A 67 -5.59 -13.93 -1.30
N ARG A 68 -6.86 -14.08 -0.93
CA ARG A 68 -7.45 -15.38 -0.54
C ARG A 68 -7.33 -16.46 -1.62
N ASP A 69 -7.44 -16.06 -2.89
CA ASP A 69 -7.32 -16.90 -4.07
C ASP A 69 -5.86 -17.24 -4.46
N GLY A 70 -4.88 -16.77 -3.68
CA GLY A 70 -3.46 -16.97 -3.95
C GLY A 70 -2.87 -15.98 -4.95
N THR A 71 -3.65 -15.00 -5.41
CA THR A 71 -3.14 -13.96 -6.31
C THR A 71 -2.16 -13.05 -5.57
N ARG A 72 -0.95 -12.92 -6.10
CA ARG A 72 0.04 -11.98 -5.54
C ARG A 72 -0.26 -10.57 -6.04
N CYS A 73 -0.37 -9.64 -5.11
CA CYS A 73 -0.72 -8.25 -5.32
C CYS A 73 0.31 -7.32 -4.68
N TYR A 74 0.34 -6.07 -5.13
CA TYR A 74 1.11 -5.01 -4.51
C TYR A 74 0.39 -3.67 -4.56
N LEU A 75 0.67 -2.82 -3.57
CA LEU A 75 0.13 -1.47 -3.46
C LEU A 75 0.70 -0.55 -4.55
N ASP A 76 -0.15 0.30 -5.13
CA ASP A 76 0.30 1.27 -6.13
C ASP A 76 1.30 2.29 -5.54
N ARG A 77 2.47 2.42 -6.18
CA ARG A 77 3.56 3.25 -5.66
C ARG A 77 3.26 4.74 -5.69
N GLY A 78 2.50 5.19 -6.70
CA GLY A 78 2.06 6.59 -6.76
C GLY A 78 1.12 6.91 -5.60
N CYS A 79 0.14 6.03 -5.35
CA CYS A 79 -0.76 6.16 -4.20
C CYS A 79 -0.03 6.11 -2.86
N ILE A 80 0.98 5.24 -2.71
CA ILE A 80 1.85 5.20 -1.51
C ILE A 80 2.51 6.57 -1.30
N LYS A 81 3.10 7.15 -2.34
CA LYS A 81 3.84 8.40 -2.20
C LYS A 81 2.93 9.59 -1.89
N ILE A 82 1.74 9.64 -2.49
CA ILE A 82 0.70 10.61 -2.15
C ILE A 82 0.26 10.44 -0.69
N ALA A 83 0.10 9.21 -0.21
CA ALA A 83 -0.27 8.92 1.18
C ALA A 83 0.79 9.41 2.18
N GLU A 84 2.07 9.26 1.84
CA GLU A 84 3.19 9.76 2.64
C GLU A 84 3.15 11.30 2.71
N HIS A 85 3.05 11.96 1.55
CA HIS A 85 2.97 13.43 1.49
C HIS A 85 1.76 13.99 2.23
N ALA A 86 0.63 13.28 2.21
CA ALA A 86 -0.58 13.66 2.94
C ALA A 86 -0.50 13.36 4.44
N GLY A 87 0.58 12.74 4.94
CA GLY A 87 0.71 12.32 6.34
C GLY A 87 -0.23 11.18 6.74
N PHE A 88 -0.82 10.46 5.77
CA PHE A 88 -1.68 9.30 6.02
C PHE A 88 -0.86 8.08 6.45
N ILE A 89 0.37 7.99 5.93
CA ILE A 89 1.37 7.01 6.38
C ILE A 89 2.62 7.73 6.89
N SER A 90 3.39 7.03 7.70
CA SER A 90 4.73 7.45 8.12
C SER A 90 5.66 7.53 6.90
N ALA A 91 6.75 8.27 7.05
CA ALA A 91 7.81 8.35 6.04
C ALA A 91 8.29 6.94 5.63
N LEU A 92 8.48 6.75 4.32
CA LEU A 92 8.98 5.50 3.76
C LEU A 92 10.42 5.29 4.18
N ALA A 93 10.74 4.06 4.55
CA ALA A 93 12.09 3.64 4.89
C ALA A 93 12.41 2.31 4.22
N ASP A 94 13.66 2.17 3.80
CA ASP A 94 14.17 0.91 3.27
C ASP A 94 14.41 -0.09 4.41
N ASP A 95 14.08 -1.35 4.15
CA ASP A 95 14.43 -2.47 5.01
C ASP A 95 15.89 -2.91 4.82
N ALA A 96 16.29 -4.00 5.50
CA ALA A 96 17.64 -4.55 5.41
C ALA A 96 18.04 -4.99 3.98
N ASN A 97 17.09 -5.15 3.05
CA ASN A 97 17.35 -5.48 1.65
C ASN A 97 17.42 -4.23 0.75
N GLY A 98 17.37 -3.03 1.31
CA GLY A 98 17.38 -1.78 0.56
C GLY A 98 16.07 -1.53 -0.22
N THR A 99 14.95 -2.10 0.25
CA THR A 99 13.64 -1.90 -0.39
C THR A 99 12.55 -1.61 0.64
N VAL A 100 11.47 -0.95 0.21
CA VAL A 100 10.26 -0.81 1.02
C VAL A 100 9.46 -2.12 0.95
N SER A 101 9.45 -2.88 2.05
CA SER A 101 8.64 -4.09 2.20
C SER A 101 7.32 -3.84 2.94
N THR A 102 7.26 -2.82 3.77
CA THR A 102 6.11 -2.48 4.62
C THR A 102 5.94 -0.96 4.67
N ILE A 103 4.70 -0.49 4.71
CA ILE A 103 4.35 0.90 5.04
C ILE A 103 3.62 0.93 6.39
N ARG A 104 3.71 2.05 7.10
CA ARG A 104 3.11 2.21 8.44
C ARG A 104 2.07 3.33 8.42
N LEU A 105 0.84 3.05 8.84
CA LEU A 105 -0.17 4.09 9.07
C LEU A 105 0.35 5.11 10.09
N ALA A 106 0.04 6.39 9.91
CA ALA A 106 0.52 7.46 10.79
C ALA A 106 -0.17 7.48 12.17
N TRP A 107 -1.21 6.67 12.37
CA TRP A 107 -1.91 6.49 13.63
C TRP A 107 -1.96 5.01 14.03
N ALA A 108 -2.23 4.77 15.31
CA ALA A 108 -2.40 3.43 15.83
C ALA A 108 -3.72 2.81 15.33
N VAL A 109 -3.64 1.57 14.85
CA VAL A 109 -4.82 0.74 14.57
C VAL A 109 -5.18 0.08 15.90
N GLY A 110 -6.14 0.68 16.60
CA GLY A 110 -6.61 0.22 17.92
C GLY A 110 -7.41 -1.09 17.82
N GLY A 111 -7.17 -1.97 18.80
CA GLY A 111 -7.87 -3.24 19.00
C GLY A 111 -9.19 -3.14 19.75
#